data_AF-A0A534M120-F1
#
_entry.id   AF-A0A534M120-F1
#
_cell.length_a   1.000
_cell.length_b   1.000
_cell.length_c   1.000
_cell.angle_alpha   90.00
_cell.angle_beta   90.00
_cell.angle_gamma   90.00
#
_symmetry.space_group_name_H-M   'P 1'
#
loop_
_entity.id
_entity.type
_entity.pdbx_description
1 polymer ?
#
loop_
_entity_poly.entity_id
_entity_poly.type
_entity_poly.pdbx_seq_one_letter_code
_entity_poly.pdbx_strand_id
1 'polypeptide(L)'
;GLDLATLGIIFFAAQVVTAFSFLVSERIARRIGLLRTMVFTHIPSNLLLIAVALAPTPLLAVSFLLCRQSLSQMDVPARQSYIMAIVSETDRTAAAGFTNTTRTIASSVGPALAGYALANFWIGTPLALAGSLKLAYDFLIYKVFRNVRPPEENAPHGR
;
A
#
# COMPACT_ATOMS: atom_id res chain seq x y z
N GLY A 1 -1.45 4.98 27.74
CA GLY A 1 -1.84 4.26 26.51
C GLY A 1 -3.32 4.51 26.23
N LEU A 2 -3.78 4.25 25.01
CA LEU A 2 -5.22 4.27 24.68
C LEU A 2 -5.89 3.01 25.23
N ASP A 3 -7.17 3.09 25.60
CA ASP A 3 -7.93 1.92 26.03
C ASP A 3 -8.37 1.05 24.83
N LEU A 4 -8.81 -0.19 25.12
CA LEU A 4 -9.18 -1.15 24.08
C LEU A 4 -10.39 -0.68 23.25
N ALA A 5 -11.35 0.01 23.88
CA ALA A 5 -12.53 0.54 23.20
C ALA A 5 -12.15 1.62 22.18
N THR A 6 -11.28 2.56 22.56
CA THR A 6 -10.77 3.61 21.66
C THR A 6 -9.98 3.00 20.50
N LEU A 7 -9.14 2.00 20.76
CA LEU A 7 -8.43 1.28 19.71
C LEU A 7 -9.41 0.61 18.73
N GLY A 8 -10.48 -0.01 19.23
CA GLY A 8 -11.54 -0.58 18.40
C GLY A 8 -12.18 0.46 17.46
N ILE A 9 -12.51 1.64 17.98
CA ILE A 9 -13.06 2.74 17.19
C ILE A 9 -12.07 3.24 16.14
N ILE A 10 -10.79 3.39 16.49
CA ILE A 10 -9.74 3.82 15.56
C ILE A 10 -9.59 2.82 14.41
N PHE A 11 -9.53 1.53 14.70
CA PHE A 11 -9.43 0.51 13.66
C PHE A 11 -10.68 0.46 12.80
N PHE A 12 -11.88 0.61 13.38
CA PHE A 12 -13.11 0.75 12.60
C PHE A 12 -13.04 1.95 11.64
N ALA A 13 -12.68 3.13 12.12
CA ALA A 13 -12.53 4.33 11.30
C ALA A 13 -11.49 4.13 10.19
N ALA A 14 -10.36 3.50 10.50
CA ALA A 14 -9.33 3.15 9.52
C ALA A 14 -9.86 2.24 8.40
N GLN A 15 -10.69 1.25 8.73
CA GLN A 15 -11.31 0.37 7.75
C GLN A 15 -12.38 1.07 6.91
N VAL A 16 -13.15 1.98 7.50
CA VAL A 16 -14.11 2.82 6.77
C VAL A 16 -13.39 3.71 5.76
N VAL A 17 -12.32 4.40 6.20
CA VAL A 17 -11.48 5.23 5.31
C VAL A 17 -10.89 4.39 4.18
N THR A 18 -10.41 3.18 4.49
CA THR A 18 -9.89 2.23 3.49
C THR A 18 -10.96 1.86 2.45
N ALA A 19 -12.18 1.57 2.88
CA ALA A 19 -13.28 1.23 1.97
C ALA A 19 -13.61 2.38 1.02
N PHE A 20 -13.69 3.61 1.52
CA PHE A 20 -13.85 4.80 0.68
C PHE A 20 -12.67 4.99 -0.28
N SER A 21 -11.44 4.78 0.20
CA SER A 21 -10.24 4.84 -0.63
C SER A 21 -10.30 3.87 -1.80
N PHE A 22 -10.80 2.65 -1.61
CA PHE A 22 -10.96 1.68 -2.69
C PHE A 22 -11.93 2.18 -3.77
N LEU A 23 -13.09 2.71 -3.39
CA LEU A 23 -14.08 3.22 -4.35
C LEU A 23 -13.53 4.41 -5.16
N VAL A 24 -12.80 5.31 -4.50
CA VAL A 24 -12.26 6.51 -5.15
C VAL A 24 -11.05 6.18 -6.03
N SER A 25 -10.27 5.16 -5.68
CA SER A 25 -9.03 4.79 -6.38
C SER A 25 -9.22 4.55 -7.88
N GLU A 26 -10.29 3.85 -8.28
CA GLU A 26 -10.60 3.56 -9.68
C GLU A 26 -10.87 4.85 -10.47
N ARG A 27 -11.62 5.79 -9.89
CA ARG A 27 -11.92 7.09 -10.51
C ARG A 27 -10.67 7.96 -10.67
N ILE A 28 -9.77 7.93 -9.68
CA ILE A 28 -8.48 8.64 -9.75
C ILE A 28 -7.58 7.98 -10.80
N ALA A 29 -7.43 6.66 -10.78
CA ALA A 29 -6.60 5.92 -11.72
C ALA A 29 -6.98 6.19 -13.19
N ARG A 30 -8.28 6.29 -13.49
CA ARG A 30 -8.76 6.68 -14.82
C ARG A 30 -8.41 8.12 -15.24
N ARG A 31 -8.24 9.03 -14.27
CA ARG A 31 -7.96 10.45 -14.54
C ARG A 31 -6.48 10.76 -14.67
N ILE A 32 -5.65 10.15 -13.84
CA ILE A 32 -4.20 10.49 -13.75
C ILE A 32 -3.29 9.37 -14.27
N GLY A 33 -3.84 8.20 -14.61
CA GLY A 33 -3.10 7.01 -15.03
C GLY A 33 -2.77 6.09 -13.86
N LEU A 34 -2.86 4.76 -14.08
CA LEU A 34 -2.62 3.74 -13.06
C LEU A 34 -1.23 3.86 -12.42
N LEU A 35 -0.19 4.03 -13.24
CA LEU A 35 1.20 4.05 -12.77
C LEU A 35 1.49 5.29 -11.90
N ARG A 36 1.04 6.47 -12.34
CA ARG A 36 1.20 7.71 -11.57
C ARG A 36 0.41 7.65 -10.26
N THR A 37 -0.77 7.05 -10.26
CA THR A 37 -1.53 6.83 -9.03
C THR A 37 -0.74 5.96 -8.07
N MET A 38 -0.19 4.84 -8.53
CA MET A 38 0.54 3.89 -7.70
C MET A 38 1.83 4.46 -7.10
N VAL A 39 2.63 5.20 -7.87
CA VAL A 39 3.90 5.76 -7.37
C VAL A 39 3.66 6.95 -6.45
N PHE A 40 2.69 7.81 -6.78
CA PHE A 40 2.44 9.05 -6.05
C PHE A 40 1.75 8.80 -4.70
N THR A 41 1.03 7.69 -4.54
CA THR A 41 0.42 7.29 -3.26
C THR A 41 1.42 6.57 -2.36
N HIS A 42 2.31 5.77 -2.94
CA HIS A 42 3.28 4.95 -2.21
C HIS A 42 4.21 5.77 -1.31
N ILE A 43 4.87 6.79 -1.86
CA ILE A 43 5.86 7.60 -1.14
C ILE A 43 5.24 8.33 0.07
N PRO A 44 4.19 9.17 -0.07
CA PRO A 44 3.59 9.84 1.07
C PRO A 44 2.97 8.85 2.06
N SER A 45 2.37 7.75 1.59
CA SER A 45 1.83 6.70 2.46
C SER A 45 2.90 6.04 3.35
N ASN A 46 4.09 5.79 2.81
CA ASN A 46 5.18 5.17 3.56
C ASN A 46 5.88 6.16 4.48
N LEU A 47 5.98 7.44 4.09
CA LEU A 47 6.43 8.50 5.00
C LEU A 47 5.48 8.66 6.19
N LEU A 48 4.16 8.61 5.95
CA LEU A 48 3.17 8.63 7.03
C LEU A 48 3.32 7.42 7.96
N LEU A 49 3.67 6.23 7.45
CA LEU A 49 3.92 5.06 8.30
C LEU A 49 5.12 5.25 9.24
N ILE A 50 6.21 5.82 8.71
CA ILE A 50 7.38 6.16 9.53
C ILE A 50 7.00 7.24 10.54
N ALA A 51 6.19 8.23 10.15
CA ALA A 51 5.69 9.25 11.05
C ALA A 51 4.82 8.69 12.18
N VAL A 52 4.02 7.64 11.95
CA VAL A 52 3.30 6.93 13.02
C VAL A 52 4.29 6.37 14.05
N ALA A 53 5.41 5.79 13.60
CA ALA A 53 6.42 5.21 14.49
C ALA A 53 7.12 6.26 15.37
N LEU A 54 7.27 7.49 14.84
CA LEU A 54 7.96 8.61 15.49
C LEU A 54 7.00 9.58 16.19
N ALA A 55 5.70 9.32 16.19
CA ALA A 55 4.70 10.24 16.70
C ALA A 55 4.85 10.43 18.23
N PRO A 56 5.01 11.67 18.71
CA PRO A 56 5.19 11.94 20.14
C PRO A 56 3.88 11.84 20.94
N THR A 57 2.72 11.90 20.26
CA THR A 57 1.41 11.82 20.90
C THR A 57 0.49 10.82 20.20
N PRO A 58 -0.43 10.16 20.94
CA PRO A 58 -1.40 9.24 20.35
C PRO A 58 -2.26 9.88 19.26
N LEU A 59 -2.64 11.15 19.44
CA LEU A 59 -3.44 11.88 18.46
C LEU A 59 -2.72 11.99 17.11
N LEU A 60 -1.43 12.36 17.12
CA LEU A 60 -0.62 12.43 15.89
C LEU A 60 -0.46 11.05 15.25
N ALA A 61 -0.22 10.00 16.04
CA ALA A 61 -0.12 8.63 15.54
C ALA A 61 -1.41 8.20 14.81
N VAL A 62 -2.58 8.50 15.39
CA VAL A 62 -3.88 8.19 14.80
C VAL A 62 -4.13 9.02 13.53
N SER A 63 -3.84 10.32 13.55
CA SER A 63 -3.98 11.17 12.37
C SER A 63 -3.13 10.67 11.21
N PHE A 64 -1.85 10.36 11.45
CA PHE A 64 -0.97 9.81 10.42
C PHE A 64 -1.43 8.45 9.92
N LEU A 65 -1.93 7.59 10.81
CA LEU A 65 -2.49 6.29 10.45
C LEU A 65 -3.70 6.45 9.52
N LEU A 66 -4.66 7.32 9.86
CA LEU A 66 -5.85 7.54 9.05
C LEU A 66 -5.50 8.16 7.68
N CYS A 67 -4.61 9.17 7.65
CA CYS A 67 -4.11 9.73 6.40
C CYS A 67 -3.43 8.66 5.54
N ARG A 68 -2.64 7.76 6.15
CA ARG A 68 -2.01 6.65 5.45
C ARG A 68 -3.06 5.71 4.85
N GLN A 69 -4.14 5.38 5.57
CA GLN A 69 -5.18 4.49 5.06
C GLN A 69 -5.86 5.03 3.79
N SER A 70 -6.04 6.36 3.70
CA SER A 70 -6.60 7.01 2.52
C SER A 70 -5.72 6.89 1.26
N LEU A 71 -4.42 6.60 1.44
CA LEU A 71 -3.44 6.55 0.34
C LEU A 71 -2.97 5.13 0.06
N SER A 72 -2.73 4.31 1.09
CA SER A 72 -2.02 3.03 0.96
C SER A 72 -2.80 1.95 0.21
N GLN A 73 -4.11 2.14 0.08
CA GLN A 73 -5.04 1.15 -0.43
C GLN A 73 -5.46 1.42 -1.88
N MET A 74 -5.01 2.54 -2.46
CA MET A 74 -5.36 2.92 -3.84
C MET A 74 -4.73 2.01 -4.91
N ASP A 75 -3.67 1.29 -4.56
CA ASP A 75 -2.86 0.55 -5.54
C ASP A 75 -3.32 -0.89 -5.71
N VAL A 76 -4.13 -1.38 -4.77
CA VAL A 76 -4.63 -2.76 -4.76
C VAL A 76 -5.58 -3.01 -5.94
N PRO A 77 -6.71 -2.28 -6.10
CA PRO A 77 -7.63 -2.50 -7.20
C PRO A 77 -7.02 -2.17 -8.57
N ALA A 78 -6.19 -1.13 -8.64
CA ALA A 78 -5.50 -0.75 -9.86
C ALA A 78 -4.57 -1.88 -10.36
N ARG A 79 -3.75 -2.45 -9.48
CA ARG A 79 -2.83 -3.55 -9.84
C ARG A 79 -3.58 -4.83 -10.23
N GLN A 80 -4.67 -5.14 -9.54
CA GLN A 80 -5.49 -6.30 -9.89
C GLN A 80 -6.11 -6.15 -11.29
N SER A 81 -6.69 -4.99 -11.58
CA SER A 81 -7.24 -4.68 -12.91
C SER A 81 -6.15 -4.76 -13.99
N TYR A 82 -4.95 -4.24 -13.70
CA TYR A 82 -3.82 -4.28 -14.62
C TYR A 82 -3.39 -5.71 -14.96
N ILE A 83 -3.18 -6.57 -13.95
CA ILE A 83 -2.77 -7.97 -14.17
C ILE A 83 -3.83 -8.69 -15.02
N MET A 84 -5.12 -8.48 -14.76
CA MET A 84 -6.19 -9.11 -15.55
C MET A 84 -6.27 -8.59 -16.99
N ALA A 85 -5.80 -7.36 -17.24
CA ALA A 85 -5.77 -6.76 -18.58
C ALA A 85 -4.62 -7.31 -19.44
N ILE A 86 -3.48 -7.65 -18.84
CA ILE A 86 -2.28 -8.13 -19.58
C ILE A 86 -2.20 -9.67 -19.69
N VAL A 87 -3.01 -10.40 -18.93
CA VAL A 87 -3.04 -11.87 -18.92
C VAL A 87 -4.20 -12.38 -19.79
N SER A 88 -3.96 -13.47 -20.54
CA SER A 88 -4.97 -14.14 -21.37
C SER A 88 -6.15 -14.62 -20.53
N GLU A 89 -7.36 -14.70 -21.10
CA GLU A 89 -8.55 -15.04 -20.31
C GLU A 89 -8.46 -16.41 -19.63
N THR A 90 -7.82 -17.37 -20.30
CA THR A 90 -7.59 -18.72 -19.78
C THR A 90 -6.61 -18.74 -18.60
N ASP A 91 -5.68 -17.79 -18.55
CA ASP A 91 -4.62 -17.72 -17.54
C ASP A 91 -4.96 -16.81 -16.36
N ARG A 92 -6.03 -15.99 -16.45
CA ARG A 92 -6.45 -15.06 -15.39
C ARG A 92 -6.62 -15.73 -14.02
N THR A 93 -7.24 -16.92 -14.00
CA THR A 93 -7.43 -17.70 -12.76
C THR A 93 -6.09 -18.11 -12.14
N ALA A 94 -5.15 -18.60 -12.96
CA ALA A 94 -3.82 -18.98 -12.50
C ALA A 94 -3.03 -17.77 -12.00
N ALA A 95 -3.07 -16.65 -12.73
CA ALA A 95 -2.41 -15.40 -12.35
C ALA A 95 -2.97 -14.82 -11.03
N ALA A 96 -4.28 -14.83 -10.86
CA ALA A 96 -4.93 -14.42 -9.61
C ALA A 96 -4.55 -15.36 -8.46
N GLY A 97 -4.58 -16.67 -8.68
CA GLY A 97 -4.20 -17.68 -7.70
C GLY A 97 -2.76 -17.53 -7.22
N PHE A 98 -1.82 -17.32 -8.14
CA PHE A 98 -0.41 -17.09 -7.82
C PHE A 98 -0.21 -15.79 -7.02
N THR A 99 -0.85 -14.70 -7.45
CA THR A 99 -0.78 -13.40 -6.77
C THR A 99 -1.34 -13.47 -5.35
N ASN A 100 -2.48 -14.14 -5.18
CA ASN A 100 -3.12 -14.30 -3.88
C ASN A 100 -2.31 -15.21 -2.96
N THR A 101 -1.79 -16.34 -3.47
CA THR A 101 -0.92 -17.23 -2.70
C THR A 101 0.30 -16.50 -2.18
N THR A 102 0.98 -15.75 -3.05
CA THR A 102 2.16 -14.94 -2.68
C THR A 102 1.80 -13.93 -1.59
N ARG A 103 0.67 -13.23 -1.74
CA ARG A 103 0.17 -12.28 -0.74
C ARG A 103 -0.12 -12.97 0.60
N THR A 104 -0.77 -14.13 0.58
CA THR A 104 -1.11 -14.89 1.78
C THR A 104 0.15 -15.31 2.53
N ILE A 105 1.14 -15.88 1.83
CA ILE A 105 2.43 -16.26 2.43
C ILE A 105 3.09 -15.05 3.10
N ALA A 106 3.17 -13.92 2.39
CA ALA A 106 3.73 -12.69 2.95
C ALA A 106 2.95 -12.22 4.19
N SER A 107 1.61 -12.28 4.16
CA SER A 107 0.77 -11.88 5.29
C SER A 107 0.83 -12.83 6.48
N SER A 108 1.19 -14.10 6.28
CA SER A 108 1.37 -15.07 7.36
C SER A 108 2.72 -14.92 8.07
N VAL A 109 3.78 -14.59 7.33
CA VAL A 109 5.13 -14.42 7.89
C VAL A 109 5.33 -13.05 8.54
N GLY A 110 4.70 -12.00 7.98
CA GLY A 110 4.83 -10.62 8.46
C GLY A 110 4.56 -10.43 9.96
N PRO A 111 3.46 -10.93 10.53
CA PRO A 111 3.15 -10.82 11.95
C PRO A 111 4.21 -11.45 12.86
N ALA A 112 4.81 -12.58 12.48
CA ALA A 112 5.86 -13.22 13.26
C ALA A 112 7.13 -12.36 13.31
N LEU A 113 7.55 -11.80 12.18
CA LEU A 113 8.68 -10.88 12.11
C LEU A 113 8.41 -9.59 12.89
N ALA A 114 7.20 -9.04 12.80
CA ALA A 114 6.79 -7.87 13.56
C ALA A 114 6.79 -8.14 15.06
N GLY A 115 6.27 -9.29 15.49
CA GLY A 115 6.28 -9.73 16.88
C GLY A 115 7.70 -9.89 17.43
N TYR A 116 8.59 -10.53 16.67
CA TYR A 116 10.02 -10.61 17.02
C TYR A 116 10.64 -9.21 17.16
N ALA A 117 10.35 -8.31 16.23
CA ALA A 117 10.89 -6.95 16.27
C ALA A 117 10.39 -6.15 17.49
N LEU A 118 9.11 -6.31 17.86
CA LEU A 118 8.54 -5.70 19.06
C LEU A 118 9.13 -6.25 20.36
N ALA A 119 9.49 -7.54 20.38
CA ALA A 119 10.05 -8.18 21.56
C ALA A 119 11.53 -7.82 21.81
N ASN A 120 12.29 -7.51 20.75
CA ASN A 120 13.75 -7.34 20.82
C ASN A 120 14.23 -5.91 20.55
N PHE A 121 13.38 -5.03 20.01
CA PHE A 121 13.73 -3.65 19.68
C PHE A 121 12.67 -2.67 20.23
N TRP A 122 12.71 -1.41 19.79
CA TRP A 122 11.74 -0.39 20.20
C TRP A 122 10.36 -0.60 19.56
N ILE A 123 9.30 -0.10 20.19
CA ILE A 123 7.91 -0.37 19.77
C ILE A 123 7.56 0.15 18.36
N GLY A 124 8.28 1.18 17.88
CA GLY A 124 8.12 1.73 16.52
C GLY A 124 8.86 0.93 15.44
N THR A 125 9.69 -0.06 15.81
CA THR A 125 10.55 -0.82 14.87
C THR A 125 9.77 -1.42 13.69
N PRO A 126 8.66 -2.15 13.88
CA PRO A 126 7.98 -2.78 12.76
C PRO A 126 7.47 -1.76 11.74
N LEU A 127 6.95 -0.62 12.23
CA LEU A 127 6.40 0.44 11.39
C LEU A 127 7.51 1.17 10.63
N ALA A 128 8.59 1.55 11.32
CA ALA A 128 9.72 2.23 10.72
C ALA A 128 10.46 1.35 9.71
N LEU A 129 10.70 0.06 10.04
CA LEU A 129 11.31 -0.90 9.12
C LEU A 129 10.43 -1.14 7.89
N ALA A 130 9.13 -1.37 8.07
CA ALA A 130 8.21 -1.59 6.96
C ALA A 130 8.14 -0.37 6.02
N GLY A 131 8.04 0.83 6.58
CA GLY A 131 8.01 2.08 5.81
C GLY A 131 9.32 2.30 5.03
N SER A 132 10.46 2.11 5.70
CA SER A 132 11.78 2.28 5.09
C SER A 132 12.05 1.27 3.99
N LEU A 133 11.72 -0.01 4.23
CA LEU A 133 11.90 -1.08 3.24
C LEU A 133 11.04 -0.83 2.00
N LYS A 134 9.79 -0.38 2.19
CA LYS A 134 8.90 -0.07 1.06
C LYS A 134 9.39 1.15 0.27
N LEU A 135 9.88 2.20 0.93
CA LEU A 135 10.51 3.35 0.26
C LEU A 135 11.78 2.94 -0.51
N ALA A 136 12.62 2.09 0.06
CA ALA A 136 13.81 1.59 -0.63
C ALA A 136 13.44 0.80 -1.89
N TYR A 137 12.41 -0.04 -1.81
CA TYR A 137 11.86 -0.76 -2.95
C TYR A 137 11.30 0.19 -4.03
N ASP A 138 10.48 1.18 -3.64
CA ASP A 138 9.92 2.17 -4.56
C ASP A 138 11.03 2.97 -5.25
N PHE A 139 12.08 3.35 -4.51
CA PHE A 139 13.25 4.04 -5.06
C PHE A 139 14.05 3.16 -6.02
N LEU A 140 14.24 1.88 -5.70
CA LEU A 140 14.94 0.94 -6.56
C LEU A 140 14.17 0.72 -7.87
N ILE A 141 12.86 0.52 -7.80
CA ILE A 141 12.00 0.43 -8.98
C ILE A 141 12.08 1.71 -9.80
N TYR A 142 11.93 2.87 -9.17
CA TYR A 142 12.05 4.15 -9.88
C TYR A 142 13.41 4.26 -10.59
N LYS A 143 14.51 3.94 -9.91
CA LYS A 143 15.85 4.02 -10.51
C LYS A 143 16.04 3.06 -11.68
N VAL A 144 15.52 1.84 -11.59
CA VAL A 144 15.64 0.80 -12.64
C VAL A 144 14.73 1.10 -13.84
N PHE A 145 13.49 1.52 -13.58
CA PHE A 145 12.45 1.65 -14.60
C PHE A 145 12.22 3.09 -15.09
N ARG A 146 12.88 4.13 -14.54
CA ARG A 146 12.71 5.53 -14.99
C ARG A 146 13.00 5.75 -16.48
N ASN A 147 13.80 4.89 -17.10
CA ASN A 147 14.17 4.97 -18.51
C ASN A 147 13.40 3.96 -19.40
N VAL A 148 12.56 3.11 -18.80
CA VAL A 148 11.75 2.12 -19.49
C VAL A 148 10.33 2.69 -19.61
N ARG A 149 9.93 3.11 -20.81
CA ARG A 149 8.57 3.58 -21.06
C ARG A 149 7.60 2.41 -20.97
N PRO A 150 6.62 2.43 -20.05
CA PRO A 150 5.58 1.40 -20.00
C PRO A 150 4.86 1.31 -21.34
N PRO A 151 4.51 0.12 -21.84
CA PRO A 151 3.76 -0.06 -23.08
C PRO A 151 2.46 0.75 -23.14
N GLU A 152 1.83 1.02 -21.98
CA GLU A 152 0.61 1.84 -21.89
C GLU A 152 0.81 3.34 -22.22
N GLU A 153 2.02 3.89 -22.10
CA GLU A 153 2.35 5.26 -22.53
C GLU A 153 2.76 5.33 -24.01
N ASN A 154 2.99 4.19 -24.66
CA ASN A 154 3.34 4.10 -26.08
C ASN A 154 2.12 3.82 -26.98
N ALA A 155 0.96 3.47 -26.41
CA ALA A 155 -0.27 3.40 -27.18
C ALA A 155 -0.71 4.84 -27.52
N PRO A 156 -0.72 5.25 -28.80
CA PRO A 156 -1.35 6.51 -29.16
C PRO A 156 -2.78 6.43 -28.66
N HIS A 157 -3.23 7.44 -27.92
CA HIS A 157 -4.65 7.60 -27.62
C HIS A 157 -5.40 7.55 -28.95
N GLY A 158 -6.02 6.40 -29.23
CA GLY A 158 -6.83 6.16 -30.41
C GLY A 158 -7.96 7.18 -30.40
N ARG A 159 -7.91 8.07 -31.38
CA ARG A 159 -9.07 8.82 -31.86
C ARG A 159 -10.09 7.85 -32.45
#